data_AF-A0A4Q3EKF9-F1
#
_entry.id   AF-A0A4Q3EKF9-F1
#
_cell.length_a   1.000
_cell.length_b   1.000
_cell.length_c   1.000
_cell.angle_alpha   90.00
_cell.angle_beta   90.00
_cell.angle_gamma   90.00
#
_symmetry.space_group_name_H-M   'P 1'
#
loop_
_entity.id
_entity.type
_entity.pdbx_description
1 polymer ?
#
loop_
_entity_poly.entity_id
_entity_poly.type
_entity_poly.pdbx_seq_one_letter_code
_entity_poly.pdbx_strand_id
1 'polypeptide(L)'
;MRFWYFFGCFVLLLTTEASYATSDRAATEQVAAQLVASVDKVTPGNEIYIGVNQRIIPHWHTYWLNPGDSGLKTTINWKLLTGSTASEILWPIPSHISLGTITNYGYSDEVTLLSKIKVPATASVGEIFTAQAHVEWLVCNEECIPQEVDLELSLPIVAQGSPTGSGSPLIQQALTTLPVASPWPVNIQHTSDGFRLQIGLSESQAKQINTIWFYPADWGAILQNIDQPFTVKNNGVVIELKTGEAALKPDQALKGVLVITEQTANGLVATGFSIEQIPVAAGVDEKASVEKTDIGFVTALLLALAGGIILNLMPCVFPVLSLKALSLVSHAHQSPLQIRLQGWVYTAGVLASFTLLAAVLVILKTGGAQIGWGFQFQSPLFVLAMAYLMFLVGLNLSGVFVVGGSIAGVGSSLADRGGYTGSFFTGVLATIVATPCTAPFMRPSQPRSKFFVVSNINSPYLL
;
A
#
# COMPACT_ATOMS: atom_id res chain seq x y z
N MET A 1 -27.25 -36.07 26.38
CA MET A 1 -27.88 -34.95 27.11
C MET A 1 -26.77 -34.05 27.64
N ARG A 2 -26.91 -32.71 27.50
CA ARG A 2 -25.90 -31.64 27.71
C ARG A 2 -25.17 -31.17 26.43
N PHE A 3 -25.90 -30.58 25.47
CA PHE A 3 -25.28 -29.74 24.43
C PHE A 3 -26.26 -28.72 23.78
N TRP A 4 -27.21 -28.16 24.55
CA TRP A 4 -28.29 -27.34 23.96
C TRP A 4 -28.74 -26.12 24.79
N TYR A 5 -27.83 -25.46 25.51
CA TYR A 5 -28.19 -24.35 26.41
C TYR A 5 -27.36 -23.06 26.28
N PHE A 6 -26.73 -22.81 25.13
CA PHE A 6 -25.95 -21.58 24.90
C PHE A 6 -26.36 -20.83 23.62
N PHE A 7 -27.67 -20.73 23.37
CA PHE A 7 -28.19 -19.90 22.27
C PHE A 7 -29.49 -19.22 22.71
N GLY A 8 -29.38 -18.12 23.45
CA GLY A 8 -30.56 -17.37 23.86
C GLY A 8 -30.28 -16.35 24.96
N CYS A 9 -29.52 -15.29 24.66
CA CYS A 9 -29.58 -14.01 25.37
C CYS A 9 -28.70 -12.94 24.70
N PHE A 10 -28.93 -12.64 23.42
CA PHE A 10 -28.31 -11.47 22.78
C PHE A 10 -29.28 -10.80 21.81
N VAL A 11 -30.38 -10.26 22.36
CA VAL A 11 -31.22 -9.28 21.68
C VAL A 11 -31.53 -8.20 22.72
N LEU A 12 -31.43 -6.93 22.29
CA LEU A 12 -31.63 -5.67 23.02
C LEU A 12 -30.38 -5.04 23.65
N LEU A 13 -29.42 -4.67 22.79
CA LEU A 13 -28.69 -3.41 22.97
C LEU A 13 -29.34 -2.39 22.03
N LEU A 14 -30.14 -1.51 22.61
CA LEU A 14 -30.67 -0.30 21.99
C LEU A 14 -29.49 0.53 21.48
N THR A 15 -29.39 0.70 20.17
CA THR A 15 -28.54 1.71 19.54
C THR A 15 -29.15 3.07 19.83
N THR A 16 -28.78 3.68 20.96
CA THR A 16 -28.84 5.13 21.07
C THR A 16 -27.79 5.68 20.12
N GLU A 17 -28.22 6.13 18.94
CA GLU A 17 -27.43 7.04 18.12
C GLU A 17 -27.25 8.32 18.95
N ALA A 18 -26.14 8.40 19.67
CA ALA A 18 -25.68 9.65 20.23
C ALA A 18 -25.36 10.54 19.03
N SER A 19 -26.26 11.49 18.72
CA SER A 19 -25.92 12.62 17.88
C SER A 19 -24.82 13.40 18.61
N TYR A 20 -23.56 13.04 18.36
CA TYR A 20 -22.44 13.89 18.70
C TYR A 20 -22.69 15.22 17.99
N ALA A 21 -22.74 16.30 18.75
CA ALA A 21 -22.71 17.62 18.17
C ALA A 21 -21.37 17.75 17.44
N THR A 22 -21.40 17.68 16.11
CA THR A 22 -20.20 17.80 15.30
C THR A 22 -19.63 19.20 15.49
N SER A 23 -18.36 19.27 15.88
CA SER A 23 -17.61 20.51 16.08
C SER A 23 -16.66 20.71 14.90
N ASP A 24 -16.15 21.93 14.73
CA ASP A 24 -15.03 22.19 13.84
C ASP A 24 -13.73 21.51 14.31
N ARG A 25 -13.72 20.92 15.53
CA ARG A 25 -12.59 20.22 16.12
C ARG A 25 -12.97 18.84 16.61
N ALA A 26 -12.06 17.90 16.41
CA ALA A 26 -12.12 16.57 17.01
C ALA A 26 -10.68 16.12 17.30
N ALA A 27 -10.53 15.10 18.14
CA ALA A 27 -9.21 14.54 18.42
C ALA A 27 -9.30 13.04 18.64
N THR A 28 -8.30 12.33 18.14
CA THR A 28 -7.93 10.99 18.59
C THR A 28 -6.79 11.10 19.60
N GLU A 29 -6.28 9.97 20.08
CA GLU A 29 -5.15 9.95 21.01
C GLU A 29 -3.85 10.52 20.39
N GLN A 30 -3.63 10.32 19.08
CA GLN A 30 -2.39 10.70 18.38
C GLN A 30 -2.53 11.95 17.51
N VAL A 31 -3.74 12.31 17.07
CA VAL A 31 -3.97 13.42 16.14
C VAL A 31 -5.17 14.26 16.57
N ALA A 32 -4.92 15.55 16.78
CA ALA A 32 -5.99 16.55 16.91
C ALA A 32 -6.27 17.15 15.53
N ALA A 33 -7.54 17.15 15.12
CA ALA A 33 -7.97 17.63 13.81
C ALA A 33 -8.90 18.85 13.94
N GLN A 34 -8.78 19.80 13.01
CA GLN A 34 -9.66 20.97 12.93
C GLN A 34 -9.98 21.34 11.47
N LEU A 35 -11.25 21.69 11.19
CA LEU A 35 -11.63 22.37 9.96
C LEU A 35 -11.35 23.87 10.04
N VAL A 36 -10.66 24.39 9.04
CA VAL A 36 -10.32 25.82 8.90
C VAL A 36 -10.72 26.33 7.52
N ALA A 37 -11.09 27.60 7.38
CA ALA A 37 -11.46 28.20 6.10
C ALA A 37 -10.65 29.45 5.77
N SER A 38 -10.55 29.77 4.48
CA SER A 38 -9.86 30.97 3.97
C SER A 38 -10.60 32.27 4.28
N VAL A 39 -11.86 32.18 4.69
CA VAL A 39 -12.77 33.30 4.95
C VAL A 39 -13.65 32.99 6.17
N ASP A 40 -14.18 34.03 6.80
CA ASP A 40 -15.16 33.89 7.90
C ASP A 40 -16.60 33.83 7.40
N LYS A 41 -16.84 34.28 6.16
CA LYS A 41 -18.16 34.33 5.52
C LYS A 41 -18.03 33.98 4.05
N VAL A 42 -19.06 33.37 3.48
CA VAL A 42 -19.08 32.99 2.06
C VAL A 42 -20.07 33.82 1.26
N THR A 43 -19.84 33.95 -0.04
CA THR A 43 -20.78 34.58 -0.97
C THR A 43 -21.25 33.56 -2.01
N PRO A 44 -22.49 33.64 -2.52
CA PRO A 44 -22.97 32.72 -3.53
C PRO A 44 -22.06 32.70 -4.77
N GLY A 45 -21.69 31.50 -5.23
CA GLY A 45 -20.86 31.30 -6.42
C GLY A 45 -19.35 31.49 -6.23
N ASN A 46 -18.88 31.83 -5.02
CA ASN A 46 -17.45 31.99 -4.77
C ASN A 46 -16.72 30.64 -4.62
N GLU A 47 -15.39 30.67 -4.77
CA GLU A 47 -14.50 29.55 -4.47
C GLU A 47 -13.65 29.93 -3.24
N ILE A 48 -13.63 29.04 -2.25
CA ILE A 48 -12.88 29.20 -1.00
C ILE A 48 -11.99 27.99 -0.76
N TYR A 49 -11.01 28.12 0.13
CA TYR A 49 -10.26 26.97 0.65
C TYR A 49 -10.85 26.56 1.99
N ILE A 50 -11.10 25.26 2.15
CA ILE A 50 -11.30 24.63 3.46
C ILE A 50 -10.15 23.65 3.67
N GLY A 51 -9.52 23.71 4.83
CA GLY A 51 -8.42 22.85 5.23
C GLY A 51 -8.79 21.96 6.39
N VAL A 52 -8.30 20.72 6.36
CA VAL A 52 -8.20 19.85 7.55
C VAL A 52 -6.81 20.03 8.14
N ASN A 53 -6.71 20.77 9.24
CA ASN A 53 -5.50 20.89 10.03
C ASN A 53 -5.37 19.66 10.93
N GLN A 54 -4.24 18.97 10.87
CA GLN A 54 -3.87 17.86 11.72
C GLN A 54 -2.66 18.28 12.56
N ARG A 55 -2.81 18.23 13.89
CA ARG A 55 -1.72 18.35 14.85
C ARG A 55 -1.40 16.97 15.37
N ILE A 56 -0.19 16.51 15.07
CA ILE A 56 0.29 15.14 15.27
C ILE A 56 1.24 15.16 16.45
N ILE A 57 1.04 14.26 17.40
CA ILE A 57 1.93 14.19 18.58
C ILE A 57 3.37 13.81 18.17
N PRO A 58 4.39 14.17 18.98
CA PRO A 58 5.79 13.88 18.65
C PRO A 58 6.05 12.41 18.36
N HIS A 59 6.95 12.14 17.40
CA HIS A 59 7.34 10.79 16.91
C HIS A 59 6.28 10.05 16.09
N TRP A 60 5.07 10.59 15.94
CA TRP A 60 4.05 10.04 15.06
C TRP A 60 3.98 10.82 13.75
N HIS A 61 3.46 10.17 12.70
CA HIS A 61 3.30 10.78 11.39
C HIS A 61 2.04 10.30 10.66
N THR A 62 1.54 11.15 9.77
CA THR A 62 0.51 10.82 8.78
C THR A 62 1.11 10.85 7.37
N TYR A 63 0.37 10.40 6.38
CA TYR A 63 0.92 10.10 5.05
C TYR A 63 0.57 11.12 3.98
N TRP A 64 1.48 11.24 3.01
CA TRP A 64 1.28 11.98 1.77
C TRP A 64 0.45 11.18 0.76
N LEU A 65 0.14 11.80 -0.39
CA LEU A 65 -0.54 11.18 -1.53
C LEU A 65 0.02 9.79 -1.87
N ASN A 66 1.35 9.71 -2.01
CA ASN A 66 2.07 8.44 -2.03
C ASN A 66 2.63 8.19 -0.63
N PRO A 67 2.17 7.15 0.10
CA PRO A 67 2.61 6.91 1.47
C PRO A 67 4.04 6.34 1.56
N GLY A 68 4.60 5.85 0.45
CA GLY A 68 5.87 5.13 0.43
C GLY A 68 5.69 3.62 0.65
N ASP A 69 6.60 3.00 1.40
CA ASP A 69 6.75 1.53 1.45
C ASP A 69 5.61 0.89 2.24
N SER A 70 5.04 1.68 3.16
CA SER A 70 3.91 1.33 4.00
C SER A 70 3.02 2.55 4.21
N GLY A 71 1.76 2.31 4.55
CA GLY A 71 0.84 3.37 4.97
C GLY A 71 -0.35 3.58 4.05
N LEU A 72 -1.19 4.56 4.43
CA LEU A 72 -2.37 4.98 3.68
C LEU A 72 -2.53 6.50 3.76
N LYS A 73 -2.79 7.13 2.61
CA LYS A 73 -3.06 8.57 2.52
C LYS A 73 -4.33 8.94 3.27
N THR A 74 -4.41 10.18 3.74
CA THR A 74 -5.64 10.77 4.27
C THR A 74 -6.73 10.85 3.18
N THR A 75 -7.96 10.51 3.54
CA THR A 75 -9.17 10.70 2.73
C THR A 75 -10.09 11.71 3.40
N ILE A 76 -10.75 12.54 2.59
CA ILE A 76 -11.76 13.49 3.08
C ILE A 76 -13.03 13.29 2.27
N ASN A 77 -14.06 12.80 2.94
CA ASN A 77 -15.39 12.61 2.36
C ASN A 77 -16.25 13.82 2.76
N TRP A 78 -16.46 14.71 1.80
CA TRP A 78 -17.21 15.95 2.02
C TRP A 78 -18.71 15.75 1.87
N LYS A 79 -19.47 16.26 2.84
CA LYS A 79 -20.91 16.49 2.75
C LYS A 79 -21.18 17.99 2.84
N LEU A 80 -21.48 18.59 1.70
CA LEU A 80 -21.62 20.03 1.52
C LEU A 80 -23.07 20.40 1.19
N LEU A 81 -23.37 21.70 1.23
CA LEU A 81 -24.62 22.25 0.73
C LEU A 81 -24.89 21.79 -0.71
N THR A 82 -26.15 21.48 -1.04
CA THR A 82 -26.53 20.99 -2.38
C THR A 82 -26.05 21.96 -3.48
N GLY A 83 -25.34 21.42 -4.47
CA GLY A 83 -24.75 22.19 -5.57
C GLY A 83 -23.32 22.69 -5.31
N SER A 84 -22.78 22.48 -4.10
CA SER A 84 -21.34 22.65 -3.86
C SER A 84 -20.52 21.51 -4.44
N THR A 85 -19.25 21.82 -4.75
CA THR A 85 -18.25 20.85 -5.16
C THR A 85 -16.96 21.04 -4.39
N ALA A 86 -16.28 19.94 -4.05
CA ALA A 86 -14.94 19.94 -3.49
C ALA A 86 -13.92 19.44 -4.53
N SER A 87 -12.74 20.05 -4.59
CA SER A 87 -11.60 19.47 -5.31
C SER A 87 -11.00 18.28 -4.55
N GLU A 88 -10.12 17.53 -5.22
CA GLU A 88 -9.17 16.67 -4.52
C GLU A 88 -8.30 17.48 -3.55
N ILE A 89 -7.63 16.77 -2.64
CA ILE A 89 -6.70 17.36 -1.68
C ILE A 89 -5.53 18.00 -2.44
N LEU A 90 -5.27 19.27 -2.14
CA LEU A 90 -4.05 19.97 -2.52
C LEU A 90 -2.99 19.61 -1.49
N TRP A 91 -2.08 18.72 -1.87
CA TRP A 91 -1.09 18.16 -0.97
C TRP A 91 0.10 19.11 -0.78
N PRO A 92 0.41 19.53 0.46
CA PRO A 92 1.67 20.19 0.79
C PRO A 92 2.89 19.31 0.43
N ILE A 93 4.06 19.94 0.30
CA ILE A 93 5.32 19.20 0.13
C ILE A 93 5.50 18.15 1.25
N PRO A 94 5.82 16.90 0.91
CA PRO A 94 6.03 15.85 1.90
C PRO A 94 7.43 15.91 2.51
N SER A 95 7.59 15.23 3.64
CA SER A 95 8.89 14.84 4.21
C SER A 95 9.12 13.34 4.01
N HIS A 96 10.39 12.94 3.89
CA HIS A 96 10.77 11.53 3.97
C HIS A 96 10.89 11.11 5.43
N ILE A 97 10.36 9.94 5.75
CA ILE A 97 10.31 9.38 7.10
C ILE A 97 10.92 7.99 7.04
N SER A 98 12.10 7.84 7.63
CA SER A 98 12.84 6.58 7.62
C SER A 98 12.62 5.81 8.92
N LEU A 99 12.07 4.61 8.80
CA LEU A 99 11.82 3.67 9.90
C LEU A 99 12.55 2.35 9.60
N GLY A 100 13.79 2.24 10.09
CA GLY A 100 14.65 1.09 9.80
C GLY A 100 14.97 1.00 8.31
N THR A 101 14.48 -0.04 7.64
CA THR A 101 14.70 -0.30 6.20
C THR A 101 13.57 0.19 5.29
N ILE A 102 12.56 0.84 5.89
CA ILE A 102 11.34 1.31 5.24
C ILE A 102 11.41 2.84 5.17
N THR A 103 11.10 3.39 4.00
CA THR A 103 10.91 4.83 3.80
C THR A 103 9.46 5.12 3.48
N ASN A 104 8.88 6.04 4.24
CA ASN A 104 7.54 6.56 4.02
C ASN A 104 7.61 8.05 3.63
N TYR A 105 6.55 8.55 3.00
CA TYR A 105 6.39 9.98 2.72
C TYR A 105 5.17 10.51 3.44
N GLY A 106 5.33 11.64 4.12
CA GLY A 106 4.30 12.11 5.01
C GLY A 106 4.62 13.38 5.75
N TYR A 107 3.95 13.53 6.88
CA TYR A 107 3.92 14.73 7.69
C TYR A 107 4.09 14.38 9.17
N SER A 108 4.87 15.20 9.86
CA SER A 108 5.06 15.15 11.31
C SER A 108 4.71 16.52 11.89
N ASP A 109 4.42 16.56 13.19
CA ASP A 109 4.03 17.75 13.96
C ASP A 109 2.71 18.41 13.53
N GLU A 110 2.65 18.99 12.34
CA GLU A 110 1.46 19.69 11.85
C GLU A 110 1.38 19.70 10.32
N VAL A 111 0.17 19.45 9.78
CA VAL A 111 -0.13 19.61 8.35
C VAL A 111 -1.54 20.14 8.18
N THR A 112 -1.76 20.99 7.17
CA THR A 112 -3.10 21.43 6.78
C THR A 112 -3.38 21.01 5.34
N LEU A 113 -4.29 20.07 5.16
CA LEU A 113 -4.66 19.50 3.87
C LEU A 113 -5.83 20.29 3.28
N LEU A 114 -5.59 20.97 2.15
CA LEU A 114 -6.56 21.91 1.58
C LEU A 114 -7.44 21.26 0.52
N SER A 115 -8.72 21.62 0.48
CA SER A 115 -9.63 21.40 -0.64
C SER A 115 -10.22 22.73 -1.08
N LYS A 116 -10.34 22.93 -2.40
CA LYS A 116 -11.10 24.05 -2.96
C LYS A 116 -12.58 23.69 -2.92
N ILE A 117 -13.37 24.56 -2.30
CA ILE A 117 -14.81 24.40 -2.18
C ILE A 117 -15.49 25.50 -2.98
N LYS A 118 -16.32 25.08 -3.94
CA LYS A 118 -17.18 25.99 -4.70
C LYS A 118 -18.53 26.09 -3.99
N VAL A 119 -18.90 27.30 -3.60
CA VAL A 119 -20.21 27.59 -3.00
C VAL A 119 -21.23 27.74 -4.13
N PRO A 120 -22.44 27.13 -4.03
CA PRO A 120 -23.42 27.20 -5.10
C PRO A 120 -23.86 28.66 -5.32
N ALA A 121 -24.11 29.02 -6.57
CA ALA A 121 -24.66 30.33 -6.91
C ALA A 121 -26.10 30.50 -6.38
N THR A 122 -26.78 29.41 -6.06
CA THR A 122 -28.14 29.37 -5.49
C THR A 122 -28.15 29.45 -3.96
N ALA A 123 -27.00 29.64 -3.30
CA ALA A 123 -26.94 29.80 -1.85
C ALA A 123 -27.75 31.04 -1.40
N SER A 124 -28.63 30.87 -0.42
CA SER A 124 -29.46 31.97 0.08
C SER A 124 -28.68 32.85 1.06
N VAL A 125 -28.72 34.17 0.85
CA VAL A 125 -28.13 35.12 1.79
C VAL A 125 -28.87 35.07 3.13
N GLY A 126 -28.12 35.05 4.23
CA GLY A 126 -28.65 34.93 5.59
C GLY A 126 -28.75 33.49 6.11
N GLU A 127 -28.57 32.48 5.25
CA GLU A 127 -28.41 31.08 5.66
C GLU A 127 -26.96 30.78 6.07
N ILE A 128 -26.76 29.57 6.62
CA ILE A 128 -25.45 29.04 7.00
C ILE A 128 -24.97 28.04 5.96
N PHE A 129 -23.81 28.29 5.39
CA PHE A 129 -23.06 27.30 4.63
C PHE A 129 -22.42 26.32 5.59
N THR A 130 -22.86 25.05 5.53
CA THR A 130 -22.34 23.98 6.39
C THR A 130 -21.46 23.04 5.56
N ALA A 131 -20.23 22.83 6.02
CA ALA A 131 -19.29 21.88 5.45
C ALA A 131 -19.00 20.78 6.48
N GLN A 132 -19.52 19.57 6.22
CA GLN A 132 -19.22 18.38 7.00
C GLN A 132 -18.12 17.58 6.29
N ALA A 133 -17.14 17.10 7.06
CA ALA A 133 -16.05 16.28 6.56
C ALA A 133 -15.91 15.04 7.43
N HIS A 134 -16.07 13.86 6.82
CA HIS A 134 -15.62 12.61 7.40
C HIS A 134 -14.18 12.38 6.93
N VAL A 135 -13.23 12.41 7.85
CA VAL A 135 -11.79 12.37 7.55
C VAL A 135 -11.23 11.07 8.10
N GLU A 136 -10.59 10.28 7.25
CA GLU A 136 -9.90 9.04 7.65
C GLU A 136 -8.41 9.15 7.32
N TRP A 137 -7.54 8.66 8.20
CA TRP A 137 -6.10 8.58 7.97
C TRP A 137 -5.50 7.36 8.67
N LEU A 138 -4.28 7.02 8.27
CA LEU A 138 -3.43 6.12 9.03
C LEU A 138 -2.36 6.95 9.75
N VAL A 139 -2.21 6.78 11.06
CA VAL A 139 -1.16 7.43 11.86
C VAL A 139 -0.20 6.35 12.35
N CYS A 140 1.10 6.61 12.21
CA CYS A 140 2.11 5.60 12.51
C CYS A 140 3.28 6.12 13.34
N ASN A 141 3.83 5.22 14.14
CA ASN A 141 5.17 5.29 14.72
C ASN A 141 5.84 3.93 14.46
N GLU A 142 6.05 3.09 15.48
CA GLU A 142 6.44 1.68 15.30
C GLU A 142 5.26 0.81 14.85
N GLU A 143 4.05 1.20 15.26
CA GLU A 143 2.78 0.60 14.86
C GLU A 143 1.91 1.61 14.11
N CYS A 144 0.99 1.09 13.30
CA CYS A 144 0.12 1.88 12.45
C CYS A 144 -1.35 1.69 12.84
N ILE A 145 -2.03 2.81 13.12
CA ILE A 145 -3.39 2.81 13.65
C ILE A 145 -4.30 3.59 12.67
N PRO A 146 -5.35 2.97 12.11
CA PRO A 146 -6.36 3.68 11.33
C PRO A 146 -7.22 4.53 12.26
N GLN A 147 -7.48 5.77 11.86
CA GLN A 147 -8.20 6.76 12.64
C GLN A 147 -9.16 7.55 11.77
N GLU A 148 -10.26 7.97 12.37
CA GLU A 148 -11.30 8.74 11.70
C GLU A 148 -11.90 9.77 12.65
N VAL A 149 -12.38 10.88 12.09
CA VAL A 149 -13.16 11.89 12.80
C VAL A 149 -14.18 12.52 11.87
N ASP A 150 -15.31 12.95 12.45
CA ASP A 150 -16.28 13.82 11.80
C ASP A 150 -16.07 15.26 12.27
N LEU A 151 -15.97 16.17 11.31
CA LEU A 151 -15.79 17.61 11.55
C LEU A 151 -16.88 18.40 10.83
N GLU A 152 -17.28 19.53 11.41
CA GLU A 152 -18.29 20.42 10.83
C GLU A 152 -17.87 21.87 10.96
N LEU A 153 -17.93 22.60 9.85
CA LEU A 153 -17.67 24.04 9.81
C LEU A 153 -18.90 24.77 9.29
N SER A 154 -19.35 25.78 10.03
CA SER A 154 -20.47 26.64 9.67
C SER A 154 -19.99 28.05 9.33
N LEU A 155 -20.28 28.52 8.12
CA LEU A 155 -19.93 29.86 7.65
C LEU A 155 -21.20 30.62 7.21
N PRO A 156 -21.47 31.85 7.69
CA PRO A 156 -22.62 32.62 7.23
C PRO A 156 -22.50 32.99 5.75
N ILE A 157 -23.63 32.92 5.05
CA ILE A 157 -23.75 33.32 3.65
C ILE A 157 -24.14 34.80 3.59
N VAL A 158 -23.27 35.62 2.99
CA VAL A 158 -23.49 37.06 2.80
C VAL A 158 -23.70 37.42 1.34
N ALA A 159 -24.28 38.60 1.08
CA ALA A 159 -24.53 39.06 -0.28
C ALA A 159 -23.21 39.21 -1.07
N GLN A 160 -23.24 38.93 -2.38
CA GLN A 160 -22.10 39.19 -3.27
C GLN A 160 -21.62 40.64 -3.14
N GLY A 161 -20.29 40.84 -3.15
CA GLY A 161 -19.66 42.14 -2.92
C GLY A 161 -19.50 42.52 -1.44
N SER A 162 -20.09 41.77 -0.51
CA SER A 162 -19.84 41.96 0.93
C SER A 162 -18.45 41.47 1.32
N PRO A 163 -17.76 42.13 2.27
CA PRO A 163 -16.50 41.63 2.81
C PRO A 163 -16.68 40.24 3.45
N THR A 164 -15.88 39.27 3.02
CA THR A 164 -15.91 37.88 3.50
C THR A 164 -15.11 37.67 4.80
N GLY A 165 -14.37 38.68 5.26
CA GLY A 165 -13.48 38.58 6.43
C GLY A 165 -12.17 37.84 6.13
N SER A 166 -11.29 37.81 7.12
CA SER A 166 -10.01 37.11 7.07
C SER A 166 -10.15 35.76 7.78
N GLY A 167 -10.04 34.66 7.04
CA GLY A 167 -10.09 33.33 7.64
C GLY A 167 -8.82 32.94 8.41
N SER A 168 -8.62 31.63 8.58
CA SER A 168 -7.54 31.09 9.39
C SER A 168 -6.16 31.34 8.78
N PRO A 169 -5.15 31.75 9.59
CA PRO A 169 -3.77 31.87 9.12
C PRO A 169 -3.17 30.53 8.66
N LEU A 170 -3.69 29.40 9.17
CA LEU A 170 -3.27 28.06 8.77
C LEU A 170 -3.50 27.80 7.26
N ILE A 171 -4.51 28.44 6.66
CA ILE A 171 -4.74 28.37 5.22
C ILE A 171 -3.60 29.04 4.46
N GLN A 172 -3.21 30.24 4.88
CA GLN A 172 -2.13 30.98 4.22
C GLN A 172 -0.80 30.23 4.35
N GLN A 173 -0.51 29.69 5.54
CA GLN A 173 0.65 28.85 5.76
C GLN A 173 0.65 27.62 4.84
N ALA A 174 -0.46 26.89 4.76
CA ALA A 174 -0.58 25.72 3.90
C ALA A 174 -0.38 26.05 2.41
N LEU A 175 -0.94 27.17 1.94
CA LEU A 175 -0.75 27.62 0.55
C LEU A 175 0.71 27.88 0.19
N THR A 176 1.53 28.37 1.14
CA THR A 176 2.98 28.58 0.90
C THR A 176 3.78 27.29 0.77
N THR A 177 3.23 26.18 1.26
CA THR A 177 3.87 24.85 1.23
C THR A 177 3.39 23.98 0.07
N LEU A 178 2.47 24.47 -0.75
CA LEU A 178 2.02 23.73 -1.93
C LEU A 178 3.11 23.72 -3.02
N PRO A 179 3.32 22.58 -3.69
CA PRO A 179 4.20 22.50 -4.85
C PRO A 179 3.77 23.48 -5.95
N VAL A 180 4.73 24.24 -6.49
CA VAL A 180 4.52 25.17 -7.61
C VAL A 180 5.09 24.60 -8.90
N ALA A 181 4.73 25.19 -10.05
CA ALA A 181 5.35 24.79 -11.31
C ALA A 181 6.86 25.06 -11.28
N SER A 182 7.68 24.13 -11.78
CA SER A 182 9.12 24.33 -11.91
C SER A 182 9.41 25.55 -12.80
N PRO A 183 10.15 26.57 -12.32
CA PRO A 183 10.54 27.71 -13.14
C PRO A 183 11.66 27.33 -14.14
N TRP A 184 12.29 26.17 -13.96
CA TRP A 184 13.38 25.67 -14.79
C TRP A 184 12.94 24.50 -15.66
N PRO A 185 13.57 24.29 -16.83
CA PRO A 185 13.39 23.07 -17.59
C PRO A 185 13.94 21.89 -16.76
N VAL A 186 13.09 20.90 -16.57
CA VAL A 186 13.47 19.57 -16.11
C VAL A 186 13.49 18.66 -17.33
N ASN A 187 14.45 17.75 -17.40
CA ASN A 187 14.49 16.70 -18.42
C ASN A 187 14.67 15.36 -17.71
N ILE A 188 13.87 14.37 -18.09
CA ILE A 188 13.94 13.02 -17.54
C ILE A 188 14.38 12.08 -18.64
N GLN A 189 15.45 11.32 -18.39
CA GLN A 189 15.97 10.33 -19.33
C GLN A 189 15.93 8.95 -18.69
N HIS A 190 15.54 7.94 -19.47
CA HIS A 190 15.69 6.55 -19.04
C HIS A 190 17.18 6.17 -18.95
N THR A 191 17.58 5.52 -17.86
CA THR A 191 18.89 4.88 -17.71
C THR A 191 18.71 3.35 -17.65
N SER A 192 19.81 2.60 -17.60
CA SER A 192 19.73 1.13 -17.48
C SER A 192 19.14 0.66 -16.15
N ASP A 193 19.17 1.50 -15.11
CA ASP A 193 18.74 1.17 -13.75
C ASP A 193 17.63 2.11 -13.23
N GLY A 194 17.09 3.00 -14.08
CA GLY A 194 16.03 3.95 -13.68
C GLY A 194 15.96 5.20 -14.53
N PHE A 195 16.08 6.36 -13.88
CA PHE A 195 15.86 7.67 -14.47
C PHE A 195 16.94 8.65 -14.06
N ARG A 196 17.38 9.47 -15.01
CA ARG A 196 18.22 10.62 -14.77
C ARG A 196 17.37 11.89 -14.89
N LEU A 197 17.23 12.62 -13.80
CA LEU A 197 16.57 13.93 -13.78
C LEU A 197 17.64 15.01 -13.91
N GLN A 198 17.55 15.83 -14.95
CA GLN A 198 18.41 16.99 -15.15
C GLN A 198 17.58 18.27 -15.00
N ILE A 199 17.95 19.13 -14.06
CA ILE A 199 17.28 20.41 -13.78
C ILE A 199 18.20 21.55 -14.20
N GLY A 200 17.72 22.43 -15.08
CA GLY A 200 18.49 23.57 -15.59
C GLY A 200 18.62 24.71 -14.57
N LEU A 201 19.56 24.59 -13.63
CA LEU A 201 19.88 25.61 -12.63
C LEU A 201 21.13 26.41 -12.99
N SER A 202 21.18 27.67 -12.57
CA SER A 202 22.42 28.45 -12.64
C SER A 202 23.44 27.98 -11.59
N GLU A 203 24.74 28.24 -11.83
CA GLU A 203 25.80 27.83 -10.91
C GLU A 203 25.65 28.45 -9.52
N SER A 204 25.17 29.69 -9.43
CA SER A 204 24.91 30.36 -8.15
C SER A 204 23.76 29.71 -7.38
N GLN A 205 22.69 29.31 -8.06
CA GLN A 205 21.57 28.57 -7.46
C GLN A 205 22.03 27.19 -6.98
N ALA A 206 22.78 26.46 -7.82
CA ALA A 206 23.25 25.13 -7.47
C ALA A 206 24.15 25.10 -6.23
N LYS A 207 24.90 26.19 -5.96
CA LYS A 207 25.73 26.34 -4.76
C LYS A 207 24.94 26.56 -3.46
N GLN A 208 23.68 27.01 -3.55
CA GLN A 208 22.83 27.26 -2.39
C GLN A 208 22.05 26.02 -1.94
N ILE A 209 22.06 24.96 -2.76
CA ILE A 209 21.34 23.71 -2.48
C ILE A 209 22.04 22.98 -1.34
N ASN A 210 21.29 22.76 -0.26
CA ASN A 210 21.68 21.89 0.83
C ASN A 210 21.25 20.45 0.56
N THR A 211 19.98 20.25 0.19
CA THR A 211 19.43 18.93 -0.18
C THR A 211 18.46 19.05 -1.35
N ILE A 212 18.33 17.97 -2.10
CA ILE A 212 17.36 17.83 -3.17
C ILE A 212 16.79 16.41 -3.11
N TRP A 213 15.46 16.31 -3.21
CA TRP A 213 14.77 15.03 -3.14
C TRP A 213 13.56 15.02 -4.06
N PHE A 214 13.39 13.92 -4.79
CA PHE A 214 12.23 13.69 -5.63
C PHE A 214 11.27 12.73 -4.94
N TYR A 215 10.04 13.17 -4.74
CA TYR A 215 8.94 12.39 -4.17
C TYR A 215 7.99 11.95 -5.29
N PRO A 216 7.95 10.67 -5.67
CA PRO A 216 7.08 10.19 -6.73
C PRO A 216 5.62 10.23 -6.29
N ALA A 217 4.72 10.76 -7.12
CA ALA A 217 3.29 10.76 -6.85
C ALA A 217 2.67 9.36 -7.04
N ASP A 218 3.22 8.58 -7.98
CA ASP A 218 2.83 7.19 -8.21
C ASP A 218 3.72 6.24 -7.40
N TRP A 219 3.08 5.35 -6.62
CA TRP A 219 3.80 4.34 -5.83
C TRP A 219 4.61 3.39 -6.72
N GLY A 220 5.83 3.08 -6.28
CA GLY A 220 6.73 2.12 -6.93
C GLY A 220 7.35 2.60 -8.25
N ALA A 221 7.14 3.85 -8.67
CA ALA A 221 7.77 4.39 -9.88
C ALA A 221 9.30 4.47 -9.74
N ILE A 222 9.79 4.78 -8.54
CA ILE A 222 11.21 4.76 -8.18
C ILE A 222 11.42 3.97 -6.89
N LEU A 223 12.64 3.48 -6.71
CA LEU A 223 13.07 2.79 -5.50
C LEU A 223 13.28 3.86 -4.41
N GLN A 224 12.54 3.73 -3.31
CA GLN A 224 12.27 4.84 -2.39
C GLN A 224 13.03 4.77 -1.07
N ASN A 225 13.52 3.59 -0.70
CA ASN A 225 14.31 3.35 0.52
C ASN A 225 15.82 3.48 0.29
N ILE A 226 16.21 4.25 -0.73
CA ILE A 226 17.61 4.54 -1.06
C ILE A 226 17.83 6.05 -1.15
N ASP A 227 19.07 6.46 -0.90
CA ASP A 227 19.48 7.84 -1.13
C ASP A 227 19.36 8.21 -2.60
N GLN A 228 19.02 9.49 -2.85
CA GLN A 228 18.95 10.08 -4.18
C GLN A 228 20.18 10.98 -4.39
N PRO A 229 21.34 10.42 -4.79
CA PRO A 229 22.54 11.21 -4.99
C PRO A 229 22.32 12.22 -6.11
N PHE A 230 22.75 13.45 -5.86
CA PHE A 230 22.73 14.51 -6.86
C PHE A 230 24.15 15.02 -7.15
N THR A 231 24.38 15.40 -8.40
CA THR A 231 25.65 16.00 -8.84
C THR A 231 25.38 17.36 -9.45
N VAL A 232 26.13 18.36 -9.01
CA VAL A 232 26.14 19.70 -9.62
C VAL A 232 27.05 19.66 -10.85
N LYS A 233 26.51 20.04 -12.01
CA LYS A 233 27.24 20.22 -13.27
C LYS A 233 27.12 21.67 -13.74
N ASN A 234 27.95 22.09 -14.69
CA ASN A 234 27.97 23.45 -15.24
C ASN A 234 26.61 23.92 -15.85
N ASN A 235 25.71 22.97 -16.16
CA ASN A 235 24.39 23.24 -16.75
C ASN A 235 23.23 22.78 -15.83
N GLY A 236 23.45 22.78 -14.51
CA GLY A 236 22.43 22.50 -13.50
C GLY A 236 22.69 21.28 -12.64
N VAL A 237 21.63 20.70 -12.08
CA VAL A 237 21.71 19.56 -11.14
C VAL A 237 21.22 18.30 -11.81
N VAL A 238 21.92 17.20 -11.58
CA VAL A 238 21.54 15.86 -12.04
C VAL A 238 21.25 14.97 -10.85
N ILE A 239 20.08 14.32 -10.82
CA ILE A 239 19.69 13.33 -9.82
C ILE A 239 19.53 11.99 -10.54
N GLU A 240 20.11 10.94 -9.96
CA GLU A 240 19.92 9.56 -10.44
C GLU A 240 18.86 8.87 -9.55
N LEU A 241 17.76 8.44 -10.15
CA LEU A 241 16.68 7.72 -9.49
C LEU A 241 16.70 6.27 -9.97
N LYS A 242 16.64 5.31 -9.04
CA LYS A 242 16.52 3.90 -9.42
C LYS A 242 15.09 3.51 -9.70
N THR A 243 14.88 2.55 -10.61
CA THR A 243 13.56 2.00 -10.91
C THR A 243 12.98 1.33 -9.68
N GLY A 244 11.72 1.62 -9.33
CA GLY A 244 11.02 0.96 -8.22
C GLY A 244 10.36 -0.35 -8.61
N GLU A 245 9.51 -0.89 -7.73
CA GLU A 245 8.85 -2.18 -8.00
C GLU A 245 7.76 -2.11 -9.07
N ALA A 246 7.25 -0.91 -9.36
CA ALA A 246 6.23 -0.65 -10.36
C ALA A 246 6.82 0.18 -11.50
N ALA A 247 7.57 -0.48 -12.39
CA ALA A 247 8.17 0.16 -13.56
C ALA A 247 7.14 0.95 -14.38
N LEU A 248 7.50 2.19 -14.73
CA LEU A 248 6.69 3.04 -15.60
C LEU A 248 6.56 2.44 -16.99
N LYS A 249 5.39 2.61 -17.60
CA LYS A 249 5.20 2.30 -19.02
C LYS A 249 5.93 3.33 -19.88
N PRO A 250 6.34 2.98 -21.12
CA PRO A 250 7.11 3.88 -21.99
C PRO A 250 6.41 5.21 -22.30
N ASP A 251 5.09 5.26 -22.28
CA ASP A 251 4.24 6.42 -22.55
C ASP A 251 3.72 7.11 -21.28
N GLN A 252 4.11 6.64 -20.10
CA GLN A 252 3.66 7.16 -18.82
C GLN A 252 4.61 8.25 -18.32
N ALA A 253 4.04 9.41 -17.95
CA ALA A 253 4.80 10.47 -17.31
C ALA A 253 5.24 10.05 -15.89
N LEU A 254 6.50 10.34 -15.54
CA LEU A 254 6.92 10.34 -14.14
C LEU A 254 6.35 11.60 -13.48
N LYS A 255 5.45 11.39 -12.51
CA LYS A 255 4.80 12.44 -11.74
C LYS A 255 5.38 12.49 -10.34
N GLY A 256 5.57 13.69 -9.80
CA GLY A 256 6.05 13.85 -8.43
C GLY A 256 6.33 15.29 -8.06
N VAL A 257 6.92 15.45 -6.87
CA VAL A 257 7.33 16.73 -6.33
C VAL A 257 8.84 16.70 -6.10
N LEU A 258 9.55 17.61 -6.74
CA LEU A 258 10.96 17.87 -6.47
C LEU A 258 11.08 18.89 -5.35
N VAL A 259 11.55 18.48 -4.18
CA VAL A 259 11.79 19.38 -3.05
C VAL A 259 13.26 19.76 -3.03
N ILE A 260 13.53 21.07 -3.10
CA ILE A 260 14.87 21.64 -2.97
C ILE A 260 14.93 22.39 -1.65
N THR A 261 15.89 22.05 -0.80
CA THR A 261 16.17 22.81 0.42
C THR A 261 17.40 23.66 0.20
N GLU A 262 17.24 24.98 0.33
CA GLU A 262 18.29 25.96 0.10
C GLU A 262 18.71 26.62 1.42
N GLN A 263 20.00 26.89 1.57
CA GLN A 263 20.51 27.69 2.68
C GLN A 263 20.34 29.17 2.37
N THR A 264 19.41 29.82 3.07
CA THR A 264 19.19 31.27 2.96
C THR A 264 19.80 32.01 4.14
N ALA A 265 19.83 33.35 4.07
CA ALA A 265 20.26 34.19 5.18
C ALA A 265 19.40 34.00 6.46
N ASN A 266 18.16 33.55 6.31
CA ASN A 266 17.20 33.35 7.40
C ASN A 266 17.08 31.88 7.85
N GLY A 267 17.93 30.99 7.33
CA GLY A 267 17.91 29.55 7.62
C GLY A 267 17.60 28.69 6.39
N LEU A 268 17.33 27.40 6.63
CA LEU A 268 16.97 26.44 5.59
C LEU A 268 15.52 26.66 5.14
N VAL A 269 15.32 26.78 3.82
CA VAL A 269 13.99 26.92 3.22
C VAL A 269 13.79 25.78 2.23
N ALA A 270 12.72 25.01 2.41
CA ALA A 270 12.32 23.95 1.48
C ALA A 270 11.24 24.46 0.53
N THR A 271 11.46 24.30 -0.78
CA THR A 271 10.49 24.65 -1.83
C THR A 271 10.22 23.42 -2.69
N GLY A 272 8.93 23.16 -2.98
CA GLY A 272 8.52 22.04 -3.84
C GLY A 272 8.14 22.48 -5.24
N PHE A 273 8.57 21.71 -6.23
CA PHE A 273 8.26 21.92 -7.63
C PHE A 273 7.55 20.69 -8.20
N SER A 274 6.34 20.87 -8.73
CA SER A 274 5.58 19.82 -9.39
C SER A 274 6.24 19.44 -10.72
N ILE A 275 6.54 18.14 -10.87
CA ILE A 275 7.15 17.57 -12.07
C ILE A 275 6.18 16.55 -12.66
N GLU A 276 5.91 16.69 -13.96
CA GLU A 276 5.14 15.73 -14.75
C GLU A 276 5.74 15.69 -16.15
N GLN A 277 6.57 14.68 -16.43
CA GLN A 277 7.26 14.56 -17.72
C GLN A 277 7.38 13.10 -18.15
N ILE A 278 7.22 12.86 -19.45
CA ILE A 278 7.47 11.54 -20.05
C ILE A 278 8.99 11.37 -20.18
N PRO A 279 9.57 10.33 -19.57
CA PRO A 279 10.99 10.07 -19.72
C PRO A 279 11.35 9.80 -21.18
N VAL A 280 12.37 10.50 -21.68
CA VAL A 280 12.87 10.29 -23.04
C VAL A 280 13.86 9.12 -23.02
N ALA A 281 13.85 8.29 -24.07
CA ALA A 281 14.91 7.30 -24.25
C ALA A 281 16.27 8.02 -24.27
N ALA A 282 17.24 7.54 -23.49
CA ALA A 282 18.57 8.13 -23.53
C ALA A 282 19.09 8.14 -24.98
N GLY A 283 19.40 9.34 -25.48
CA GLY A 283 20.29 9.47 -26.63
C GLY A 283 21.56 8.70 -26.30
N VAL A 284 22.01 7.89 -27.24
CA VAL A 284 23.10 6.92 -27.08
C VAL A 284 24.41 7.68 -26.79
N ASP A 285 24.66 8.04 -25.53
CA ASP A 285 25.99 8.38 -25.07
C ASP A 285 26.63 7.11 -24.52
N GLU A 286 27.52 6.60 -25.37
CA GLU A 286 28.32 5.40 -25.25
C GLU A 286 29.20 5.45 -23.98
N LYS A 287 29.21 4.33 -23.24
CA LYS A 287 30.12 3.93 -22.13
C LYS A 287 29.69 4.28 -20.69
N ALA A 288 28.71 3.52 -20.20
CA ALA A 288 28.75 3.00 -18.83
C ALA A 288 28.15 1.58 -18.83
N SER A 289 29.01 0.55 -18.91
CA SER A 289 28.61 -0.83 -18.74
C SER A 289 28.31 -1.08 -17.25
N VAL A 290 27.03 -1.16 -16.89
CA VAL A 290 26.61 -1.76 -15.63
C VAL A 290 26.76 -3.27 -15.78
N GLU A 291 27.64 -3.87 -14.99
CA GLU A 291 27.70 -5.31 -14.82
C GLU A 291 26.34 -5.78 -14.26
N LYS A 292 25.53 -6.32 -15.15
CA LYS A 292 24.41 -7.17 -14.80
C LYS A 292 25.03 -8.35 -14.05
N THR A 293 24.89 -8.39 -12.72
CA THR A 293 25.15 -9.63 -11.99
C THR A 293 24.01 -10.57 -12.35
N ASP A 294 24.07 -11.17 -13.55
CA ASP A 294 23.26 -12.32 -13.89
C ASP A 294 23.58 -13.35 -12.81
N ILE A 295 22.62 -13.57 -11.91
CA ILE A 295 22.71 -14.66 -10.94
C ILE A 295 22.85 -15.91 -11.80
N GLY A 296 24.06 -16.46 -11.86
CA GLY A 296 24.33 -17.63 -12.67
C GLY A 296 23.33 -18.72 -12.31
N PHE A 297 22.87 -19.47 -13.30
CA PHE A 297 21.89 -20.55 -13.12
C PHE A 297 22.23 -21.46 -11.92
N VAL A 298 23.52 -21.72 -11.70
CA VAL A 298 24.04 -22.49 -10.57
C VAL A 298 23.77 -21.79 -9.23
N THR A 299 24.02 -20.48 -9.12
CA THR A 299 23.74 -19.69 -7.93
C THR A 299 22.23 -19.64 -7.64
N ALA A 300 21.41 -19.49 -8.67
CA ALA A 300 19.95 -19.56 -8.53
C ALA A 300 19.49 -20.93 -8.01
N LEU A 301 20.09 -22.03 -8.51
CA LEU A 301 19.79 -23.38 -8.03
C LEU A 301 20.23 -23.60 -6.58
N LEU A 302 21.39 -23.05 -6.18
CA LEU A 302 21.88 -23.12 -4.80
C LEU A 302 20.97 -22.32 -3.84
N LEU A 303 20.52 -21.14 -4.24
CA LEU A 303 19.57 -20.34 -3.45
C LEU A 303 18.19 -21.01 -3.37
N ALA A 304 17.71 -21.63 -4.45
CA ALA A 304 16.48 -22.41 -4.44
C ALA A 304 16.59 -23.65 -3.53
N LEU A 305 17.75 -24.32 -3.53
CA LEU A 305 18.03 -25.42 -2.61
C LEU A 305 18.03 -24.95 -1.16
N ALA A 306 18.72 -23.83 -0.86
CA ALA A 306 18.76 -23.25 0.47
C ALA A 306 17.36 -22.83 0.96
N GLY A 307 16.57 -22.17 0.11
CA GLY A 307 15.18 -21.82 0.39
C GLY A 307 14.32 -23.06 0.66
N GLY A 308 14.48 -24.13 -0.15
CA GLY A 308 13.80 -25.40 0.07
C GLY A 308 14.13 -26.05 1.41
N ILE A 309 15.39 -25.99 1.85
CA ILE A 309 15.82 -26.51 3.17
C ILE A 309 15.18 -25.69 4.30
N ILE A 310 15.17 -24.36 4.19
CA ILE A 310 14.57 -23.47 5.18
C ILE A 310 13.06 -23.71 5.29
N LEU A 311 12.36 -23.87 4.15
CA LEU A 311 10.93 -24.14 4.13
C LEU A 311 10.55 -25.51 4.72
N ASN A 312 11.46 -26.49 4.71
CA ASN A 312 11.26 -27.76 5.43
C ASN A 312 11.34 -27.60 6.97
N LEU A 313 11.98 -26.54 7.46
CA LEU A 313 12.06 -26.21 8.89
C LEU A 313 10.85 -25.41 9.40
N MET A 314 9.91 -25.03 8.53
CA MET A 314 8.69 -24.35 8.95
C MET A 314 7.71 -25.32 9.62
N PRO A 315 7.08 -24.92 10.75
CA PRO A 315 6.26 -25.81 11.59
C PRO A 315 5.07 -26.44 10.86
N CYS A 316 4.60 -25.85 9.76
CA CYS A 316 3.50 -26.37 8.96
C CYS A 316 3.83 -27.57 8.05
N VAL A 317 5.13 -27.84 7.80
CA VAL A 317 5.58 -28.91 6.87
C VAL A 317 5.92 -30.20 7.62
N PHE A 318 6.08 -30.12 8.95
CA PHE A 318 6.37 -31.25 9.82
C PHE A 318 5.37 -32.42 9.76
N PRO A 319 4.05 -32.20 9.59
CA PRO A 319 3.09 -33.31 9.44
C PRO A 319 3.38 -34.17 8.20
N VAL A 320 3.75 -33.56 7.08
CA VAL A 320 4.04 -34.27 5.82
C VAL A 320 5.39 -35.01 5.90
N LEU A 321 6.38 -34.39 6.54
CA LEU A 321 7.68 -35.04 6.79
C LEU A 321 7.54 -36.29 7.67
N SER A 322 6.68 -36.23 8.69
CA SER A 322 6.42 -37.35 9.60
C SER A 322 5.75 -38.53 8.90
N LEU A 323 4.77 -38.26 8.02
CA LEU A 323 4.12 -39.29 7.20
C LEU A 323 5.10 -39.96 6.23
N LYS A 324 6.04 -39.18 5.66
CA LYS A 324 7.07 -39.72 4.76
C LYS A 324 8.19 -40.47 5.51
N ALA A 325 8.51 -40.08 6.74
CA ALA A 325 9.44 -40.83 7.58
C ALA A 325 8.86 -42.23 7.89
N LEU A 326 7.56 -42.32 8.17
CA LEU A 326 6.85 -43.59 8.36
C LEU A 326 6.79 -44.42 7.07
N SER A 327 6.66 -43.77 5.90
CA SER A 327 6.70 -44.49 4.61
C SER A 327 8.10 -44.99 4.28
N LEU A 328 9.18 -44.26 4.59
CA LEU A 328 10.54 -44.78 4.43
C LEU A 328 10.80 -46.02 5.29
N VAL A 329 10.29 -46.02 6.53
CA VAL A 329 10.40 -47.17 7.44
C VAL A 329 9.62 -48.39 6.92
N SER A 330 8.46 -48.19 6.28
CA SER A 330 7.70 -49.29 5.66
C SER A 330 8.31 -49.81 4.36
N HIS A 331 9.28 -49.10 3.78
CA HIS A 331 9.95 -49.44 2.51
C HIS A 331 11.35 -50.07 2.70
N ALA A 332 11.71 -50.48 3.93
CA ALA A 332 13.01 -51.08 4.26
C ALA A 332 13.37 -52.37 3.48
N HIS A 333 12.40 -52.98 2.77
CA HIS A 333 12.58 -54.17 1.93
C HIS A 333 12.64 -53.88 0.41
N GLN A 334 12.60 -52.62 -0.04
CA GLN A 334 12.63 -52.27 -1.46
C GLN A 334 14.05 -51.98 -1.97
N SER A 335 14.27 -52.18 -3.28
CA SER A 335 15.57 -51.95 -3.90
C SER A 335 15.96 -50.45 -3.88
N PRO A 336 17.27 -50.11 -3.74
CA PRO A 336 17.72 -48.71 -3.69
C PRO A 336 17.31 -47.88 -4.91
N LEU A 337 17.13 -48.53 -6.07
CA LEU A 337 16.74 -47.90 -7.32
C LEU A 337 15.26 -47.49 -7.32
N GLN A 338 14.38 -48.32 -6.76
CA GLN A 338 12.94 -48.01 -6.62
C GLN A 338 12.69 -46.84 -5.68
N ILE A 339 13.45 -46.75 -4.58
CA ILE A 339 13.37 -45.63 -3.63
C ILE A 339 13.75 -44.30 -4.30
N ARG A 340 14.82 -44.28 -5.12
CA ARG A 340 15.23 -43.08 -5.86
C ARG A 340 14.20 -42.66 -6.91
N LEU A 341 13.62 -43.61 -7.64
CA LEU A 341 12.58 -43.33 -8.63
C LEU A 341 11.30 -42.77 -7.99
N GLN A 342 10.89 -43.30 -6.84
CA GLN A 342 9.77 -42.74 -6.07
C GLN A 342 10.04 -41.29 -5.64
N GLY A 343 11.29 -40.96 -5.28
CA GLY A 343 11.72 -39.58 -5.00
C GLY A 343 11.56 -38.65 -6.20
N TRP A 344 11.96 -39.09 -7.40
CA TRP A 344 11.77 -38.31 -8.63
C TRP A 344 10.30 -38.11 -8.98
N VAL A 345 9.47 -39.15 -8.79
CA VAL A 345 8.02 -39.07 -9.06
C VAL A 345 7.31 -38.14 -8.08
N TYR A 346 7.74 -38.09 -6.82
CA TYR A 346 7.30 -37.10 -5.84
C TYR A 346 7.63 -35.67 -6.30
N THR A 347 8.89 -35.42 -6.70
CA THR A 347 9.31 -34.11 -7.21
C THR A 347 8.54 -33.72 -8.46
N ALA A 348 8.26 -34.66 -9.36
CA ALA A 348 7.44 -34.42 -10.54
C ALA A 348 6.01 -33.99 -10.17
N GLY A 349 5.40 -34.59 -9.14
CA GLY A 349 4.10 -34.16 -8.62
C GLY A 349 4.10 -32.71 -8.10
N VAL A 350 5.16 -32.33 -7.39
CA VAL A 350 5.34 -30.95 -6.89
C VAL A 350 5.51 -29.97 -8.05
N LEU A 351 6.41 -30.26 -8.99
CA LEU A 351 6.67 -29.40 -10.15
C LEU A 351 5.43 -29.24 -11.04
N ALA A 352 4.69 -30.33 -11.30
CA ALA A 352 3.45 -30.30 -12.07
C ALA A 352 2.39 -29.43 -11.39
N SER A 353 2.26 -29.52 -10.06
CA SER A 353 1.31 -28.70 -9.29
C SER A 353 1.64 -27.21 -9.37
N PHE A 354 2.91 -26.83 -9.17
CA PHE A 354 3.33 -25.43 -9.27
C PHE A 354 3.24 -24.90 -10.71
N THR A 355 3.52 -25.72 -11.71
CA THR A 355 3.36 -25.36 -13.13
C THR A 355 1.90 -25.10 -13.47
N LEU A 356 1.00 -25.96 -13.00
CA LEU A 356 -0.44 -25.80 -13.18
C LEU A 356 -0.94 -24.52 -12.50
N LEU A 357 -0.54 -24.27 -11.24
CA LEU A 357 -0.88 -23.05 -10.52
C LEU A 357 -0.37 -21.79 -11.26
N ALA A 358 0.88 -21.80 -11.71
CA ALA A 358 1.46 -20.70 -12.47
C ALA A 358 0.70 -20.46 -13.79
N ALA A 359 0.36 -21.51 -14.53
CA ALA A 359 -0.41 -21.40 -15.77
C ALA A 359 -1.81 -20.81 -15.51
N VAL A 360 -2.51 -21.27 -14.48
CA VAL A 360 -3.82 -20.73 -14.08
C VAL A 360 -3.72 -19.25 -13.71
N LEU A 361 -2.70 -18.85 -12.94
CA LEU A 361 -2.48 -17.45 -12.57
C LEU A 361 -2.18 -16.57 -13.78
N VAL A 362 -1.38 -17.05 -14.73
CA VAL A 362 -1.10 -16.33 -15.98
C VAL A 362 -2.38 -16.11 -16.78
N ILE A 363 -3.21 -17.15 -16.94
CA ILE A 363 -4.49 -17.06 -17.65
C ILE A 363 -5.42 -16.05 -16.96
N LEU A 364 -5.58 -16.12 -15.63
CA LEU A 364 -6.42 -15.18 -14.88
C LEU A 364 -5.91 -13.73 -14.97
N LYS A 365 -4.59 -13.54 -14.99
CA LYS A 365 -3.96 -12.22 -15.14
C LYS A 365 -4.20 -11.63 -16.53
N THR A 366 -4.25 -12.46 -17.59
CA THR A 366 -4.64 -11.99 -18.93
C THR A 366 -6.11 -11.57 -19.02
N GLY A 367 -6.97 -12.08 -18.13
CA GLY A 367 -8.38 -11.68 -18.00
C GLY A 367 -8.63 -10.38 -17.21
N GLY A 368 -7.58 -9.63 -16.84
CA GLY A 368 -7.69 -8.35 -16.15
C GLY A 368 -7.84 -8.43 -14.63
N ALA A 369 -7.83 -9.63 -14.04
CA ALA A 369 -7.86 -9.81 -12.59
C ALA A 369 -6.45 -9.63 -11.99
N GLN A 370 -6.25 -8.57 -11.19
CA GLN A 370 -5.02 -8.34 -10.41
C GLN A 370 -5.02 -9.22 -9.15
N ILE A 371 -5.00 -10.55 -9.32
CA ILE A 371 -4.96 -11.50 -8.19
C ILE A 371 -3.51 -11.67 -7.76
N GLY A 372 -3.11 -10.98 -6.68
CA GLY A 372 -1.84 -11.21 -6.01
C GLY A 372 -1.86 -12.53 -5.22
N TRP A 373 -0.81 -13.34 -5.34
CA TRP A 373 -0.65 -14.55 -4.52
C TRP A 373 -0.52 -14.15 -3.05
N GLY A 374 -1.40 -14.67 -2.18
CA GLY A 374 -1.40 -14.36 -0.75
C GLY A 374 -2.20 -13.10 -0.33
N PHE A 375 -3.08 -12.58 -1.20
CA PHE A 375 -4.08 -11.56 -0.83
C PHE A 375 -5.04 -12.05 0.26
N GLN A 376 -5.30 -13.35 0.28
CA GLN A 376 -6.20 -14.00 1.23
C GLN A 376 -5.73 -13.83 2.68
N PHE A 377 -4.42 -13.73 2.94
CA PHE A 377 -3.85 -13.52 4.27
C PHE A 377 -4.09 -12.11 4.85
N GLN A 378 -4.61 -11.19 4.06
CA GLN A 378 -5.04 -9.87 4.54
C GLN A 378 -6.49 -9.90 5.07
N SER A 379 -7.25 -10.95 4.76
CA SER A 379 -8.61 -11.14 5.29
C SER A 379 -8.55 -11.79 6.68
N PRO A 380 -9.07 -11.11 7.73
CA PRO A 380 -9.11 -11.68 9.08
C PRO A 380 -9.83 -13.04 9.14
N LEU A 381 -10.89 -13.20 8.34
CA LEU A 381 -11.68 -14.44 8.26
C LEU A 381 -10.86 -15.61 7.71
N PHE A 382 -10.08 -15.36 6.66
CA PHE A 382 -9.24 -16.40 6.05
C PHE A 382 -8.10 -16.81 6.99
N VAL A 383 -7.46 -15.85 7.65
CA VAL A 383 -6.41 -16.12 8.65
C VAL A 383 -6.97 -16.92 9.82
N LEU A 384 -8.15 -16.55 10.33
CA LEU A 384 -8.85 -17.27 11.38
C LEU A 384 -9.19 -18.71 10.96
N ALA A 385 -9.70 -18.91 9.73
CA ALA A 385 -9.97 -20.24 9.20
C ALA A 385 -8.70 -21.11 9.10
N MET A 386 -7.58 -20.55 8.64
CA MET A 386 -6.29 -21.24 8.58
C MET A 386 -5.73 -21.55 9.97
N ALA A 387 -5.89 -20.65 10.95
CA ALA A 387 -5.50 -20.88 12.33
C ALA A 387 -6.29 -22.04 12.95
N TYR A 388 -7.60 -22.09 12.75
CA TYR A 388 -8.43 -23.22 13.19
C TYR A 388 -8.06 -24.53 12.49
N LEU A 389 -7.76 -24.50 11.19
CA LEU A 389 -7.30 -25.69 10.46
C LEU A 389 -5.99 -26.23 11.06
N MET A 390 -4.99 -25.37 11.30
CA MET A 390 -3.72 -25.79 11.90
C MET A 390 -3.90 -26.30 13.34
N PHE A 391 -4.77 -25.65 14.13
CA PHE A 391 -5.13 -26.11 15.46
C PHE A 391 -5.77 -27.51 15.44
N LEU A 392 -6.70 -27.76 14.51
CA LEU A 392 -7.33 -29.08 14.35
C LEU A 392 -6.34 -30.15 13.90
N VAL A 393 -5.42 -29.83 12.98
CA VAL A 393 -4.34 -30.76 12.58
C VAL A 393 -3.43 -31.07 13.77
N GLY A 394 -3.08 -30.06 14.58
CA GLY A 394 -2.31 -30.25 15.82
C GLY A 394 -3.02 -31.16 16.81
N LEU A 395 -4.33 -30.96 17.02
CA LEU A 395 -5.13 -31.82 17.90
C LEU A 395 -5.23 -33.27 17.38
N ASN A 396 -5.34 -33.46 16.06
CA ASN A 396 -5.32 -34.78 15.44
C ASN A 396 -3.98 -35.51 15.66
N LEU A 397 -2.84 -34.80 15.53
CA LEU A 397 -1.52 -35.36 15.78
C LEU A 397 -1.24 -35.61 17.28
N SER A 398 -1.85 -34.82 18.17
CA SER A 398 -1.77 -35.03 19.63
C SER A 398 -2.62 -36.21 20.13
N GLY A 399 -3.41 -36.84 19.26
CA GLY A 399 -4.25 -37.99 19.59
C GLY A 399 -5.52 -37.64 20.38
N VAL A 400 -5.84 -36.34 20.55
CA VAL A 400 -7.05 -35.87 21.27
C VAL A 400 -8.32 -36.27 20.52
N PHE A 401 -8.27 -36.31 19.18
CA PHE A 401 -9.28 -36.96 18.36
C PHE A 401 -8.59 -37.57 17.13
N VAL A 402 -9.02 -38.76 16.70
CA VAL A 402 -8.58 -39.36 15.44
C VAL A 402 -9.68 -39.15 14.43
N VAL A 403 -9.43 -38.32 13.41
CA VAL A 403 -10.36 -38.24 12.29
C VAL A 403 -10.29 -39.58 11.55
N GLY A 404 -11.34 -40.40 11.70
CA GLY A 404 -11.46 -41.65 10.96
C GLY A 404 -11.31 -41.41 9.45
N GLY A 405 -10.57 -42.29 8.77
CA GLY A 405 -10.11 -42.10 7.38
C GLY A 405 -11.20 -41.89 6.31
N SER A 406 -12.48 -41.87 6.67
CA SER A 406 -13.59 -41.60 5.76
C SER A 406 -13.76 -40.11 5.39
N ILE A 407 -13.34 -39.16 6.25
CA ILE A 407 -13.50 -37.71 5.96
C ILE A 407 -12.26 -37.12 5.26
N ALA A 408 -11.07 -37.73 5.44
CA ALA A 408 -9.84 -37.38 4.72
C ALA A 408 -9.74 -38.02 3.31
N GLY A 409 -10.71 -38.86 2.93
CA GLY A 409 -10.57 -39.94 1.95
C GLY A 409 -10.47 -39.58 0.46
N VAL A 410 -10.79 -38.35 0.03
CA VAL A 410 -10.71 -38.02 -1.42
C VAL A 410 -9.27 -37.77 -1.87
N GLY A 411 -8.42 -37.22 -0.98
CA GLY A 411 -6.99 -36.98 -1.25
C GLY A 411 -6.08 -38.07 -0.66
N SER A 412 -6.40 -38.58 0.54
CA SER A 412 -5.55 -39.57 1.21
C SER A 412 -5.61 -40.94 0.52
N SER A 413 -6.77 -41.38 0.01
CA SER A 413 -6.87 -42.71 -0.61
C SER A 413 -6.07 -42.87 -1.91
N LEU A 414 -5.76 -41.76 -2.61
CA LEU A 414 -4.86 -41.76 -3.77
C LEU A 414 -3.39 -41.68 -3.37
N ALA A 415 -3.07 -40.96 -2.29
CA ALA A 415 -1.72 -40.90 -1.71
C ALA A 415 -1.33 -42.22 -1.01
N ASP A 416 -2.30 -42.94 -0.44
CA ASP A 416 -2.15 -44.24 0.24
C ASP A 416 -1.97 -45.40 -0.76
N ARG A 417 -2.11 -45.17 -2.08
CA ARG A 417 -1.80 -46.18 -3.10
C ARG A 417 -0.28 -46.41 -3.13
N GLY A 418 0.17 -47.61 -2.79
CA GLY A 418 1.59 -47.95 -2.85
C GLY A 418 2.23 -47.73 -4.23
N GLY A 419 3.53 -47.43 -4.24
CA GLY A 419 4.33 -47.29 -5.47
C GLY A 419 4.40 -45.85 -6.02
N TYR A 420 4.60 -45.73 -7.33
CA TYR A 420 4.84 -44.45 -8.00
C TYR A 420 3.62 -43.53 -7.98
N THR A 421 2.41 -44.08 -8.12
CA THR A 421 1.17 -43.30 -8.11
C THR A 421 0.95 -42.59 -6.78
N GLY A 422 1.09 -43.29 -5.65
CA GLY A 422 1.00 -42.65 -4.33
C GLY A 422 2.09 -41.59 -4.12
N SER A 423 3.31 -41.85 -4.59
CA SER A 423 4.42 -40.89 -4.51
C SER A 423 4.12 -39.58 -5.25
N PHE A 424 3.50 -39.66 -6.44
CA PHE A 424 3.08 -38.48 -7.22
C PHE A 424 2.00 -37.67 -6.49
N PHE A 425 0.91 -38.33 -6.06
CA PHE A 425 -0.19 -37.65 -5.37
C PHE A 425 0.18 -37.13 -3.98
N THR A 426 1.13 -37.78 -3.31
CA THR A 426 1.74 -37.25 -2.08
C THR A 426 2.47 -35.92 -2.35
N GLY A 427 3.14 -35.79 -3.50
CA GLY A 427 3.74 -34.52 -3.94
C GLY A 427 2.70 -33.42 -4.19
N VAL A 428 1.57 -33.76 -4.81
CA VAL A 428 0.45 -32.82 -5.03
C VAL A 428 -0.16 -32.37 -3.70
N LEU A 429 -0.42 -33.32 -2.79
CA LEU A 429 -0.98 -33.04 -1.47
C LEU A 429 -0.02 -32.15 -0.64
N ALA A 430 1.28 -32.42 -0.71
CA ALA A 430 2.30 -31.60 -0.04
C ALA A 430 2.26 -30.15 -0.52
N THR A 431 2.12 -29.91 -1.83
CA THR A 431 2.00 -28.55 -2.39
C THR A 431 0.75 -27.84 -1.84
N ILE A 432 -0.40 -28.51 -1.81
CA ILE A 432 -1.67 -27.91 -1.34
C ILE A 432 -1.60 -27.57 0.16
N VAL A 433 -1.09 -28.48 0.98
CA VAL A 433 -1.00 -28.31 2.44
C VAL A 433 0.09 -27.31 2.84
N ALA A 434 1.19 -27.22 2.07
CA ALA A 434 2.25 -26.25 2.33
C ALA A 434 1.91 -24.83 1.87
N THR A 435 1.04 -24.68 0.85
CA THR A 435 0.68 -23.39 0.26
C THR A 435 0.30 -22.32 1.30
N PRO A 436 -0.50 -22.61 2.35
CA PRO A 436 -0.84 -21.61 3.34
C PRO A 436 0.35 -21.05 4.13
N CYS A 437 1.41 -21.83 4.35
CA CYS A 437 2.56 -21.39 5.14
C CYS A 437 3.71 -20.85 4.28
N THR A 438 3.75 -21.16 2.99
CA THR A 438 4.75 -20.63 2.05
C THR A 438 4.27 -19.38 1.31
N ALA A 439 2.95 -19.18 1.19
CA ALA A 439 2.35 -18.06 0.46
C ALA A 439 2.81 -16.66 0.93
N PRO A 440 3.01 -16.38 2.24
CA PRO A 440 3.55 -15.07 2.67
C PRO A 440 4.98 -14.79 2.17
N PHE A 441 5.79 -15.84 2.00
CA PHE A 441 7.19 -15.75 1.58
C PHE A 441 7.37 -15.83 0.06
N MET A 442 6.36 -16.33 -0.65
CA MET A 442 6.36 -16.50 -2.12
C MET A 442 5.80 -15.30 -2.89
N ARG A 443 5.58 -14.13 -2.26
CA ARG A 443 5.13 -12.93 -2.98
C ARG A 443 6.20 -12.44 -3.96
N PRO A 444 5.87 -12.29 -5.25
CA PRO A 444 6.45 -11.23 -6.07
C PRO A 444 5.81 -9.90 -5.64
N SER A 445 6.60 -8.85 -5.46
CA SER A 445 6.10 -7.48 -5.27
C SER A 445 5.22 -7.09 -6.48
N GLN A 446 3.91 -6.96 -6.27
CA GLN A 446 2.98 -6.43 -7.27
C GLN A 446 1.96 -5.47 -6.64
N PRO A 447 1.43 -4.52 -7.43
CA PRO A 447 0.93 -3.24 -6.95
C PRO A 447 -0.51 -3.33 -6.44
N ARG A 448 -0.80 -2.52 -5.42
CA ARG A 448 -2.04 -2.55 -4.62
C ARG A 448 -2.97 -1.37 -4.92
N SER A 449 -3.12 -0.98 -6.19
CA SER A 449 -3.72 0.33 -6.54
C SER A 449 -5.10 0.33 -7.21
N LYS A 450 -5.86 -0.78 -7.30
CA LYS A 450 -7.17 -0.74 -8.01
C LYS A 450 -8.40 -1.40 -7.39
N PHE A 451 -8.38 -1.90 -6.15
CA PHE A 451 -9.47 -2.76 -5.68
C PHE A 451 -10.63 -2.15 -4.86
N PHE A 452 -10.75 -0.83 -4.73
CA PHE A 452 -11.89 -0.23 -4.01
C PHE A 452 -13.00 0.41 -4.87
N VAL A 453 -12.97 0.25 -6.20
CA VAL A 453 -13.98 0.89 -7.09
C VAL A 453 -15.12 -0.06 -7.53
N VAL A 454 -15.16 -1.33 -7.11
CA VAL A 454 -16.28 -2.23 -7.45
C VAL A 454 -16.92 -2.82 -6.20
N SER A 455 -17.54 -1.97 -5.40
CA SER A 455 -18.59 -2.34 -4.44
C SER A 455 -19.70 -1.29 -4.47
N ASN A 456 -20.16 -0.93 -5.66
CA ASN A 456 -21.36 -0.13 -5.83
C ASN A 456 -22.10 -0.60 -7.09
N ILE A 457 -22.73 -1.78 -6.98
CA ILE A 457 -23.77 -2.20 -7.92
C ILE A 457 -25.09 -2.11 -7.16
N ASN A 458 -25.80 -1.02 -7.46
CA ASN A 458 -27.23 -0.84 -7.26
C ASN A 458 -27.99 -2.15 -7.45
N SER A 459 -28.76 -2.53 -6.43
CA SER A 459 -29.93 -3.39 -6.59
C SER A 459 -31.09 -2.50 -7.06
N PRO A 460 -31.62 -2.66 -8.29
CA PRO A 460 -32.87 -2.02 -8.67
C PRO A 460 -34.03 -2.97 -8.33
N TYR A 461 -35.02 -2.39 -7.64
CA TYR A 461 -36.39 -2.88 -7.56
C TYR A 461 -36.89 -3.39 -8.92
N LEU A 462 -37.36 -4.63 -8.97
CA LEU A 462 -38.37 -5.12 -9.91
C LEU A 462 -39.24 -6.15 -9.16
N LEU A 463 -40.43 -5.67 -8.76
CA LEU A 463 -41.62 -6.37 -8.22
C LEU A 463 -41.53 -6.99 -6.82
#